data_AF-A0A7W0WJX3-F1
#
_entry.id   AF-A0A7W0WJX3-F1
#
_cell.length_a   1.000
_cell.length_b   1.000
_cell.length_c   1.000
_cell.angle_alpha   90.00
_cell.angle_beta   90.00
_cell.angle_gamma   90.00
#
_symmetry.space_group_name_H-M   'P 1'
#
loop_
_entity.id
_entity.type
_entity.pdbx_description
1 polymer ?
#
loop_
_entity_poly.entity_id
_entity_poly.type
_entity_poly.pdbx_seq_one_letter_code
_entity_poly.pdbx_strand_id
1 'polypeptide(L)'
;MLAVALLGVMPEVLRDSPSAALYVLAGYLAVHLAQHVLTPHFHFGEETHRLSATAGVSALLGLTLHTFFDGVAIASGFLVSGRLGVLLFLAVLLHKLPEGVTIASVMVAGGQSRGRAVGAAAALGAATVLGVLLTGQVGALARHGLALSAGVTLYVAASNLVPEFQSKRGGTTAVAFFSGAAAFFAAERLLEGWMR
;
A
#
# COMPACT_ATOMS: atom_id res chain seq x y z
N MET A 1 3.04 6.51 3.10
CA MET A 1 1.86 6.15 2.28
C MET A 1 0.70 7.11 2.43
N LEU A 2 0.21 7.42 3.64
CA LEU A 2 -0.90 8.37 3.81
C LEU A 2 -0.63 9.74 3.17
N ALA A 3 0.56 10.32 3.42
CA ALA A 3 0.99 11.58 2.80
C ALA A 3 1.08 11.47 1.26
N VAL A 4 1.61 10.35 0.74
CA VAL A 4 1.67 10.09 -0.71
C VAL A 4 0.28 10.11 -1.33
N ALA A 5 -0.68 9.41 -0.74
CA ALA A 5 -2.05 9.36 -1.25
C ALA A 5 -2.69 10.75 -1.21
N LEU A 6 -2.63 11.45 -0.08
CA LEU A 6 -3.33 12.73 0.12
C LEU A 6 -2.68 13.92 -0.59
N LEU A 7 -1.35 13.98 -0.64
CA LEU A 7 -0.60 15.15 -1.12
C LEU A 7 0.01 14.92 -2.50
N GLY A 8 0.47 13.70 -2.80
CA GLY A 8 1.05 13.37 -4.09
C GLY A 8 0.00 12.98 -5.13
N VAL A 9 -0.90 12.06 -4.78
CA VAL A 9 -1.79 11.42 -5.76
C VAL A 9 -3.15 12.12 -5.89
N MET A 10 -3.83 12.37 -4.77
CA MET A 10 -5.18 12.95 -4.76
C MET A 10 -5.29 14.29 -5.52
N PRO A 11 -4.37 15.25 -5.33
CA PRO A 11 -4.44 16.51 -6.07
C PRO A 11 -4.22 16.32 -7.57
N GLU A 12 -3.40 15.34 -7.97
CA GLU A 12 -3.12 15.03 -9.37
C GLU A 12 -4.36 14.46 -10.06
N VAL A 13 -4.96 13.41 -9.49
CA VAL A 13 -6.09 12.72 -10.14
C VAL A 13 -7.36 13.58 -10.17
N LEU A 14 -7.56 14.45 -9.18
CA LEU A 14 -8.73 15.34 -9.12
C LEU A 14 -8.58 16.58 -9.99
N ARG A 15 -7.35 16.98 -10.34
CA ARG A 15 -7.10 18.11 -11.24
C ARG A 15 -7.61 17.80 -12.64
N ASP A 16 -7.39 16.57 -13.11
CA ASP A 16 -7.78 16.14 -14.46
C ASP A 16 -9.28 15.87 -14.57
N SER A 17 -9.88 15.26 -13.54
CA SER A 17 -11.32 14.99 -13.53
C SER A 17 -11.89 14.83 -12.12
N PRO A 18 -12.94 15.58 -11.73
CA PRO A 18 -13.64 15.35 -10.48
C PRO A 18 -14.23 13.94 -10.34
N SER A 19 -14.54 13.26 -11.47
CA SER A 19 -15.04 11.87 -11.44
C SER A 19 -13.97 10.87 -10.99
N ALA A 20 -12.69 11.24 -10.96
CA ALA A 20 -11.63 10.44 -10.36
C ALA A 20 -11.91 10.09 -8.89
N ALA A 21 -12.65 10.94 -8.17
CA ALA A 21 -13.10 10.67 -6.80
C ALA A 21 -13.90 9.37 -6.68
N LEU A 22 -14.69 9.01 -7.71
CA LEU A 22 -15.45 7.75 -7.73
C LEU A 22 -14.51 6.54 -7.79
N TYR A 23 -13.40 6.65 -8.52
CA TYR A 23 -12.41 5.57 -8.61
C TYR A 23 -11.57 5.45 -7.35
N VAL A 24 -11.27 6.58 -6.69
CA VAL A 24 -10.67 6.57 -5.35
C VAL A 24 -11.59 5.85 -4.37
N LEU A 25 -12.87 6.21 -4.34
CA LEU A 25 -13.85 5.55 -3.48
C LEU A 25 -13.99 4.06 -3.84
N ALA A 26 -14.04 3.72 -5.13
CA ALA A 26 -14.10 2.34 -5.58
C ALA A 26 -12.89 1.52 -5.12
N GLY A 27 -11.68 2.07 -5.19
CA GLY A 27 -10.47 1.42 -4.67
C GLY A 27 -10.56 1.17 -3.17
N TYR A 28 -10.99 2.17 -2.40
CA TYR A 28 -11.19 2.04 -0.95
C TYR A 28 -12.22 0.95 -0.61
N LEU A 29 -13.39 1.00 -1.25
CA LEU A 29 -14.48 0.04 -1.02
C LEU A 29 -14.12 -1.37 -1.47
N ALA A 30 -13.35 -1.52 -2.55
CA ALA A 30 -12.88 -2.82 -3.02
C ALA A 30 -11.98 -3.50 -1.99
N VAL A 31 -11.06 -2.76 -1.36
CA VAL A 31 -10.23 -3.31 -0.27
C VAL A 31 -11.09 -3.63 0.94
N HIS A 32 -12.01 -2.74 1.32
CA HIS A 32 -12.92 -2.98 2.44
C HIS A 32 -13.70 -4.29 2.26
N LEU A 33 -14.30 -4.47 1.09
CA LEU A 33 -15.07 -5.65 0.75
C LEU A 33 -14.19 -6.89 0.70
N ALA A 34 -13.04 -6.81 0.02
CA ALA A 34 -12.09 -7.92 -0.05
C ALA A 34 -11.65 -8.36 1.35
N GLN A 35 -11.40 -7.40 2.25
CA GLN A 35 -11.00 -7.73 3.60
C GLN A 35 -12.10 -8.40 4.41
N HIS A 36 -13.33 -7.86 4.35
CA HIS A 36 -14.45 -8.40 5.11
C HIS A 36 -14.97 -9.73 4.57
N VAL A 37 -14.87 -9.97 3.25
CA VAL A 37 -15.41 -11.19 2.62
C VAL A 37 -14.34 -12.28 2.46
N LEU A 38 -13.12 -11.92 2.06
CA LEU A 38 -12.07 -12.87 1.70
C LEU A 38 -11.03 -13.07 2.81
N THR A 39 -10.85 -12.09 3.68
CA THR A 39 -9.82 -12.14 4.74
C THR A 39 -10.35 -11.74 6.14
N PRO A 40 -11.46 -12.35 6.63
CA PRO A 40 -12.15 -11.92 7.85
C PRO A 40 -11.33 -12.08 9.14
N HIS A 41 -10.16 -12.72 9.08
CA HIS A 41 -9.25 -12.89 10.22
C HIS A 41 -7.99 -12.00 10.12
N PHE A 42 -8.01 -10.97 9.28
CA PHE A 42 -6.92 -10.00 9.17
C PHE A 42 -7.42 -8.59 9.48
N HIS A 43 -7.42 -8.24 10.77
CA HIS A 43 -7.66 -6.89 11.27
C HIS A 43 -6.44 -6.40 12.03
N PHE A 44 -6.06 -5.15 11.81
CA PHE A 44 -5.06 -4.46 12.62
C PHE A 44 -5.80 -3.76 13.78
N GLY A 45 -5.75 -4.33 14.99
CA GLY A 45 -6.37 -3.77 16.21
C GLY A 45 -7.11 -4.79 17.09
N GLU A 46 -7.08 -4.55 18.41
CA GLU A 46 -7.75 -5.19 19.58
C GLU A 46 -7.94 -6.72 19.68
N GLU A 47 -7.68 -7.51 18.64
CA GLU A 47 -7.83 -8.96 18.66
C GLU A 47 -6.55 -9.63 19.19
N THR A 48 -6.56 -10.07 20.46
CA THR A 48 -5.43 -10.74 21.14
C THR A 48 -5.35 -12.25 20.85
N HIS A 49 -5.78 -12.71 19.67
CA HIS A 49 -5.72 -14.13 19.34
C HIS A 49 -4.30 -14.58 18.97
N ARG A 50 -3.97 -15.84 19.30
CA ARG A 50 -2.74 -16.47 18.79
C ARG A 50 -2.79 -16.46 17.26
N LEU A 51 -1.76 -15.94 16.62
CA LEU A 51 -1.61 -16.00 15.17
C LEU A 51 -1.72 -17.46 14.72
N SER A 52 -2.72 -17.75 13.92
CA SER A 52 -2.95 -19.08 13.35
C SER A 52 -2.38 -19.14 11.94
N ALA A 53 -2.15 -20.36 11.45
CA ALA A 53 -1.81 -20.59 10.04
C ALA A 53 -2.81 -19.92 9.08
N THR A 54 -4.10 -19.94 9.43
CA THR A 54 -5.17 -19.30 8.66
C THR A 54 -5.07 -17.78 8.66
N ALA A 55 -4.74 -17.17 9.81
CA ALA A 55 -4.50 -15.73 9.90
C ALA A 55 -3.32 -15.29 9.01
N GLY A 56 -2.26 -16.10 8.94
CA GLY A 56 -1.13 -15.82 8.05
C GLY A 56 -1.47 -15.88 6.55
N VAL A 57 -2.28 -16.86 6.14
CA VAL A 57 -2.79 -16.94 4.75
C VAL A 57 -3.73 -15.78 4.44
N SER A 58 -4.60 -15.42 5.38
CA SER A 58 -5.51 -14.27 5.30
C SER A 58 -4.73 -12.96 5.11
N ALA A 59 -3.66 -12.76 5.90
CA ALA A 59 -2.75 -11.63 5.77
C ALA A 59 -2.08 -11.57 4.38
N LEU A 60 -1.58 -12.71 3.89
CA LEU A 60 -0.96 -12.79 2.57
C LEU A 60 -1.93 -12.40 1.45
N LEU A 61 -3.17 -12.90 1.50
CA LEU A 61 -4.18 -12.57 0.49
C LEU A 61 -4.51 -11.07 0.47
N GLY A 62 -4.74 -10.47 1.64
CA GLY A 62 -5.02 -9.05 1.76
C GLY A 62 -3.84 -8.18 1.30
N LEU A 63 -2.62 -8.53 1.70
CA LEU A 63 -1.41 -7.82 1.27
C LEU A 63 -1.11 -8.01 -0.22
N THR A 64 -1.47 -9.15 -0.82
CA THR A 64 -1.29 -9.36 -2.26
C THR A 64 -2.11 -8.37 -3.07
N LEU A 65 -3.39 -8.14 -2.68
CA LEU A 65 -4.24 -7.14 -3.34
C LEU A 65 -3.65 -5.74 -3.23
N HIS A 66 -3.26 -5.32 -2.03
CA HIS A 66 -2.62 -4.03 -1.81
C HIS A 66 -1.34 -3.89 -2.65
N THR A 67 -0.50 -4.91 -2.64
CA THR A 67 0.82 -4.90 -3.28
C THR A 67 0.75 -4.93 -4.80
N PHE A 68 -0.30 -5.52 -5.36
CA PHE A 68 -0.62 -5.38 -6.77
C PHE A 68 -0.89 -3.92 -7.13
N PHE A 69 -1.71 -3.23 -6.34
CA PHE A 69 -2.03 -1.81 -6.57
C PHE A 69 -0.85 -0.87 -6.28
N ASP A 70 0.13 -1.26 -5.47
CA ASP A 70 1.40 -0.53 -5.39
C ASP A 70 2.14 -0.54 -6.74
N GLY A 71 2.12 -1.68 -7.44
CA GLY A 71 2.65 -1.77 -8.80
C GLY A 71 1.87 -0.93 -9.80
N VAL A 72 0.54 -0.94 -9.69
CA VAL A 72 -0.34 -0.09 -10.50
C VAL A 72 -0.03 1.40 -10.25
N ALA A 73 0.15 1.80 -9.00
CA ALA A 73 0.49 3.18 -8.64
C ALA A 73 1.79 3.63 -9.32
N ILE A 74 2.84 2.80 -9.28
CA ILE A 74 4.13 3.12 -9.92
C ILE A 74 3.94 3.33 -11.42
N ALA A 75 3.33 2.36 -12.11
CA ALA A 75 3.14 2.43 -13.57
C ALA A 75 2.25 3.60 -13.97
N SER A 76 1.09 3.79 -13.31
CA SER A 76 0.22 4.93 -13.58
C SER A 76 0.88 6.27 -13.24
N GLY A 77 1.72 6.32 -12.20
CA GLY A 77 2.52 7.50 -11.87
C GLY A 77 3.44 7.91 -13.03
N PHE A 78 4.15 6.96 -13.63
CA PHE A 78 4.98 7.21 -14.82
C PHE A 78 4.18 7.59 -16.07
N LEU A 79 2.94 7.09 -16.22
CA LEU A 79 2.05 7.50 -17.30
C LEU A 79 1.60 8.97 -17.15
N VAL A 80 1.48 9.46 -15.91
CA VAL A 80 1.14 10.85 -15.62
C VAL A 80 2.36 11.76 -15.73
N SER A 81 3.44 11.46 -15.01
CA SER A 81 4.72 12.17 -15.16
C SER A 81 5.90 11.38 -14.59
N GLY A 82 7.10 11.58 -15.17
CA GLY A 82 8.32 10.94 -14.66
C GLY A 82 8.61 11.26 -13.18
N ARG A 83 8.32 12.50 -12.75
CA ARG A 83 8.52 12.93 -11.35
C ARG A 83 7.60 12.18 -10.40
N LEU A 84 6.30 12.08 -10.71
CA LEU A 84 5.35 11.34 -9.89
C LEU A 84 5.69 9.84 -9.88
N GLY A 85 6.06 9.27 -11.03
CA GLY A 85 6.51 7.89 -11.13
C GLY A 85 7.70 7.57 -10.21
N VAL A 86 8.73 8.41 -10.21
CA VAL A 86 9.90 8.26 -9.31
C VAL A 86 9.50 8.41 -7.84
N LEU A 87 8.67 9.41 -7.52
CA LEU A 87 8.17 9.61 -6.15
C LEU A 87 7.43 8.36 -5.63
N LEU A 88 6.51 7.81 -6.42
CA LEU A 88 5.75 6.62 -6.08
C LEU A 88 6.64 5.37 -6.00
N PHE A 89 7.59 5.22 -6.92
CA PHE A 89 8.56 4.13 -6.88
C PHE A 89 9.38 4.14 -5.59
N LEU A 90 9.97 5.27 -5.23
CA LEU A 90 10.77 5.39 -4.01
C LEU A 90 9.92 5.17 -2.75
N ALA A 91 8.70 5.72 -2.74
CA ALA A 91 7.80 5.58 -1.62
C ALA A 91 7.39 4.10 -1.43
N VAL A 92 7.03 3.39 -2.50
CA VAL A 92 6.71 1.96 -2.47
C VAL A 92 7.92 1.13 -2.04
N LEU A 93 9.07 1.37 -2.66
CA LEU A 93 10.32 0.65 -2.34
C LEU A 93 10.63 0.72 -0.84
N LEU A 94 10.44 1.89 -0.22
CA LEU A 94 10.74 2.11 1.19
C LEU A 94 9.87 1.24 2.12
N HIS A 95 8.58 1.04 1.80
CA HIS A 95 7.71 0.22 2.65
C HIS A 95 7.66 -1.26 2.26
N LYS A 96 8.21 -1.68 1.12
CA LYS A 96 8.24 -3.10 0.72
C LYS A 96 9.17 -3.95 1.56
N LEU A 97 10.31 -3.41 2.03
CA LEU A 97 11.19 -4.13 2.94
C LEU A 97 10.51 -4.41 4.30
N PRO A 98 9.95 -3.41 5.00
CA PRO A 98 9.15 -3.64 6.21
C PRO A 98 7.98 -4.61 5.99
N GLU A 99 7.27 -4.50 4.87
CA GLU A 99 6.14 -5.38 4.53
C GLU A 99 6.57 -6.84 4.35
N GLY A 100 7.66 -7.08 3.62
CA GLY A 100 8.24 -8.42 3.43
C GLY A 100 8.65 -9.06 4.76
N VAL A 101 9.27 -8.29 5.65
CA VAL A 101 9.58 -8.74 7.02
C VAL A 101 8.30 -9.05 7.80
N THR A 102 7.28 -8.18 7.70
CA THR A 102 6.01 -8.33 8.41
C THR A 102 5.32 -9.62 8.03
N ILE A 103 5.13 -9.90 6.73
CA ILE A 103 4.46 -11.13 6.30
C ILE A 103 5.28 -12.37 6.64
N ALA A 104 6.61 -12.30 6.54
CA ALA A 104 7.46 -13.43 6.94
C ALA A 104 7.34 -13.72 8.44
N SER A 105 7.33 -12.68 9.28
CA SER A 105 7.11 -12.80 10.73
C SER A 105 5.73 -13.37 11.06
N VAL A 106 4.67 -12.89 10.40
CA VAL A 106 3.31 -13.40 10.59
C VAL A 106 3.21 -14.88 10.22
N MET A 107 3.82 -15.29 9.09
CA MET A 107 3.83 -16.69 8.66
C MET A 107 4.53 -17.60 9.67
N VAL A 108 5.73 -17.21 10.15
CA VAL A 108 6.46 -17.98 11.15
C VAL A 108 5.71 -18.02 12.49
N ALA A 109 5.17 -16.89 12.95
CA ALA A 109 4.38 -16.83 14.18
C ALA A 109 3.10 -17.66 14.10
N GLY A 110 2.52 -17.80 12.90
CA GLY A 110 1.40 -18.71 12.60
C GLY A 110 1.78 -20.19 12.46
N GLY A 111 3.03 -20.57 12.76
CA GLY A 111 3.51 -21.96 12.71
C GLY A 111 3.93 -22.45 11.31
N GLN A 112 4.05 -21.56 10.32
CA GLN A 112 4.50 -21.93 8.98
C GLN A 112 6.03 -22.07 8.93
N SER A 113 6.53 -22.87 7.99
CA SER A 113 7.97 -23.03 7.78
C SER A 113 8.63 -21.75 7.24
N ARG A 114 9.94 -21.58 7.51
CA ARG A 114 10.73 -20.44 6.99
C ARG A 114 10.66 -20.33 5.47
N GLY A 115 10.62 -21.46 4.75
CA GLY A 115 10.47 -21.47 3.29
C GLY A 115 9.14 -20.88 2.83
N ARG A 116 8.03 -21.18 3.53
CA ARG A 116 6.71 -20.58 3.23
C ARG A 116 6.68 -19.08 3.57
N ALA A 117 7.38 -18.67 4.62
CA ALA A 117 7.52 -17.27 4.99
C ALA A 117 8.27 -16.45 3.93
N VAL A 118 9.41 -16.97 3.42
CA VAL A 118 10.16 -16.35 2.32
C VAL A 118 9.33 -16.37 1.02
N GLY A 119 8.65 -17.47 0.74
CA GLY A 119 7.75 -17.58 -0.41
C GLY A 119 6.61 -16.56 -0.38
N ALA A 120 6.05 -16.27 0.80
CA ALA A 120 5.03 -15.24 0.98
C ALA A 120 5.57 -13.84 0.66
N ALA A 121 6.75 -13.49 1.17
CA ALA A 121 7.40 -12.21 0.84
C ALA A 121 7.73 -12.09 -0.66
N ALA A 122 8.20 -13.18 -1.28
CA ALA A 122 8.45 -13.22 -2.72
C ALA A 122 7.16 -13.06 -3.54
N ALA A 123 6.04 -13.66 -3.09
CA ALA A 123 4.74 -13.51 -3.73
C ALA A 123 4.24 -12.05 -3.71
N LEU A 124 4.46 -11.32 -2.61
CA LEU A 124 4.18 -9.89 -2.56
C LEU A 124 5.03 -9.13 -3.59
N GLY A 125 6.34 -9.36 -3.63
CA GLY A 125 7.20 -8.74 -4.66
C GLY A 125 6.73 -9.03 -6.09
N ALA A 126 6.34 -10.27 -6.37
CA ALA A 126 5.77 -10.66 -7.67
C ALA A 126 4.45 -9.94 -7.97
N ALA A 127 3.59 -9.71 -6.96
CA ALA A 127 2.36 -8.96 -7.13
C ALA A 127 2.61 -7.51 -7.54
N THR A 128 3.62 -6.83 -6.98
CA THR A 128 4.02 -5.48 -7.43
C THR A 128 4.47 -5.50 -8.88
N VAL A 129 5.35 -6.43 -9.26
CA VAL A 129 5.82 -6.54 -10.65
C VAL A 129 4.65 -6.79 -11.59
N LEU A 130 3.72 -7.67 -11.22
CA LEU A 130 2.52 -7.94 -12.01
C LEU A 130 1.64 -6.69 -12.17
N GLY A 131 1.47 -5.91 -11.10
CA GLY A 131 0.78 -4.61 -11.15
C GLY A 131 1.40 -3.66 -12.16
N VAL A 132 2.73 -3.52 -12.14
CA VAL A 132 3.46 -2.68 -13.11
C VAL A 132 3.22 -3.17 -14.55
N LEU A 133 3.41 -4.47 -14.80
CA LEU A 133 3.32 -5.05 -16.14
C LEU A 133 1.92 -4.98 -16.74
N LEU A 134 0.88 -5.19 -15.93
CA LEU A 134 -0.50 -5.22 -16.41
C LEU A 134 -1.13 -3.83 -16.58
N THR A 135 -0.60 -2.80 -15.91
CA THR A 135 -1.23 -1.46 -15.91
C THR A 135 -1.37 -0.88 -17.31
N GLY A 136 -0.32 -0.95 -18.12
CA GLY A 136 -0.36 -0.46 -19.51
C GLY A 136 -1.18 -1.34 -20.47
N GLN A 137 -1.43 -2.61 -20.09
CA GLN A 137 -2.13 -3.57 -20.93
C GLN A 137 -3.65 -3.55 -20.71
N VAL A 138 -4.10 -3.09 -19.54
CA VAL A 138 -5.51 -3.02 -19.18
C VAL A 138 -5.96 -1.56 -19.25
N GLY A 139 -6.74 -1.20 -20.26
CA GLY A 139 -7.16 0.20 -20.50
C GLY A 139 -7.91 0.85 -19.32
N ALA A 140 -8.55 0.07 -18.45
CA ALA A 140 -9.12 0.59 -17.20
C ALA A 140 -8.05 0.96 -16.17
N LEU A 141 -6.99 0.16 -16.03
CA LEU A 141 -5.85 0.46 -15.14
C LEU A 141 -4.98 1.58 -15.70
N ALA A 142 -4.77 1.64 -17.01
CA ALA A 142 -4.04 2.75 -17.62
C ALA A 142 -4.72 4.11 -17.37
N ARG A 143 -6.07 4.14 -17.41
CA ARG A 143 -6.86 5.38 -17.24
C ARG A 143 -7.18 5.73 -15.79
N HIS A 144 -7.49 4.73 -14.96
CA HIS A 144 -8.02 4.94 -13.61
C HIS A 144 -7.15 4.31 -12.52
N GLY A 145 -6.04 3.66 -12.89
CA GLY A 145 -5.17 2.93 -11.97
C GLY A 145 -4.60 3.81 -10.87
N LEU A 146 -4.20 5.05 -11.19
CA LEU A 146 -3.67 5.98 -10.18
C LEU A 146 -4.74 6.32 -9.12
N ALA A 147 -5.96 6.64 -9.54
CA ALA A 147 -7.07 6.95 -8.64
C ALA A 147 -7.50 5.73 -7.81
N LEU A 148 -7.62 4.55 -8.43
CA LEU A 148 -7.90 3.29 -7.72
C LEU A 148 -6.82 2.99 -6.66
N SER A 149 -5.54 3.16 -7.03
CA SER A 149 -4.42 2.91 -6.13
C SER A 149 -4.39 3.89 -4.96
N ALA A 150 -4.81 5.14 -5.17
CA ALA A 150 -4.96 6.11 -4.08
C ALA A 150 -6.01 5.63 -3.06
N GLY A 151 -7.15 5.14 -3.53
CA GLY A 151 -8.20 4.55 -2.69
C GLY A 151 -7.74 3.35 -1.88
N VAL A 152 -7.05 2.42 -2.55
CA VAL A 152 -6.44 1.23 -1.92
C VAL A 152 -5.43 1.64 -0.85
N THR A 153 -4.56 2.59 -1.17
CA THR A 153 -3.54 3.11 -0.25
C THR A 153 -4.18 3.82 0.95
N LEU A 154 -5.25 4.59 0.73
CA LEU A 154 -6.00 5.26 1.80
C LEU A 154 -6.62 4.25 2.75
N TYR A 155 -7.25 3.20 2.22
CA TYR A 155 -7.82 2.15 3.06
C TYR A 155 -6.73 1.50 3.94
N VAL A 156 -5.63 1.04 3.33
CA VAL A 156 -4.57 0.38 4.09
C VAL A 156 -3.91 1.33 5.09
N ALA A 157 -3.63 2.58 4.69
CA ALA A 157 -2.98 3.53 5.58
C ALA A 157 -3.90 3.97 6.73
N ALA A 158 -5.15 4.34 6.45
CA ALA A 158 -6.05 4.96 7.41
C ALA A 158 -6.87 3.94 8.21
N SER A 159 -7.33 2.86 7.59
CA SER A 159 -8.21 1.89 8.24
C SER A 159 -7.45 0.73 8.89
N ASN A 160 -6.27 0.38 8.36
CA ASN A 160 -5.46 -0.70 8.93
C ASN A 160 -4.33 -0.16 9.80
N LEU A 161 -3.47 0.71 9.26
CA LEU A 161 -2.24 1.10 9.97
C LEU A 161 -2.46 2.14 11.07
N VAL A 162 -3.30 3.17 10.87
CA VAL A 162 -3.53 4.19 11.91
C VAL A 162 -4.05 3.58 13.22
N PRO A 163 -5.05 2.67 13.23
CA PRO A 163 -5.48 1.99 14.45
C PRO A 163 -4.37 1.20 15.16
N GLU A 164 -3.48 0.55 14.41
CA GLU A 164 -2.32 -0.16 14.97
C GLU A 164 -1.28 0.78 15.61
N PHE A 165 -1.11 1.98 15.07
CA PHE A 165 -0.28 2.99 15.72
C PHE A 165 -0.95 3.53 16.99
N GLN A 166 -2.28 3.66 16.99
CA GLN A 166 -3.06 4.12 18.14
C GLN A 166 -3.13 3.09 19.28
N SER A 167 -3.05 1.79 18.97
CA SER A 167 -3.04 0.72 19.97
C SER A 167 -1.74 0.70 20.79
N LYS A 168 -0.65 1.28 20.26
CA LYS A 168 0.66 1.36 20.91
C LYS A 168 0.84 2.70 21.63
N ARG A 169 1.35 2.64 22.87
CA ARG A 169 1.67 3.85 23.66
C ARG A 169 3.18 4.15 23.62
N GLY A 170 3.53 5.42 23.46
CA GLY A 170 4.92 5.90 23.59
C GLY A 170 5.31 6.96 22.56
N GLY A 171 6.18 7.89 22.96
CA GLY A 171 6.64 9.00 22.11
C GLY A 171 7.38 8.52 20.84
N THR A 172 8.12 7.42 20.91
CA THR A 172 8.84 6.86 19.76
C THR A 172 7.91 6.46 18.61
N THR A 173 6.74 5.89 18.92
CA THR A 173 5.73 5.52 17.93
C THR A 173 5.16 6.74 17.21
N ALA A 174 4.91 7.82 17.97
CA ALA A 174 4.46 9.10 17.41
C ALA A 174 5.54 9.71 16.50
N VAL A 175 6.80 9.74 16.96
CA VAL A 175 7.93 10.24 16.15
C VAL A 175 8.07 9.45 14.86
N ALA A 176 7.99 8.12 14.91
CA ALA A 176 8.05 7.28 13.71
C ALA A 176 6.90 7.60 12.73
N PHE A 177 5.67 7.75 13.22
CA PHE A 177 4.52 8.11 12.40
C PHE A 177 4.72 9.45 11.67
N PHE A 178 5.08 10.52 12.41
CA PHE A 178 5.29 11.84 11.82
C PHE A 178 6.53 11.91 10.94
N SER A 179 7.59 11.15 11.25
CA SER A 179 8.78 11.06 10.39
C SER A 179 8.46 10.51 9.01
N GLY A 180 7.47 9.62 8.89
CA GLY A 180 7.02 9.10 7.59
C GLY A 180 6.39 10.19 6.71
N ALA A 181 5.62 11.10 7.31
CA ALA A 181 5.07 12.25 6.60
C ALA A 181 6.18 13.26 6.23
N ALA A 182 7.10 13.55 7.16
CA ALA A 182 8.24 14.43 6.90
C ALA A 182 9.16 13.90 5.80
N ALA A 183 9.40 12.59 5.76
CA ALA A 183 10.20 11.94 4.72
C ALA A 183 9.57 12.10 3.33
N PHE A 184 8.23 12.05 3.23
CA PHE A 184 7.53 12.34 1.96
C PHE A 184 7.80 13.78 1.49
N PHE A 185 7.62 14.77 2.36
CA PHE A 185 7.87 16.18 2.01
C PHE A 185 9.33 16.43 1.61
N ALA A 186 10.28 15.80 2.31
CA ALA A 186 11.69 15.89 1.96
C ALA A 186 11.97 15.28 0.58
N ALA A 187 11.43 14.10 0.29
CA ALA A 187 11.58 13.44 -1.01
C ALA A 187 10.97 14.28 -2.15
N GLU A 188 9.77 14.82 -1.95
CA GLU A 188 9.10 15.68 -2.93
C GLU A 188 9.93 16.93 -3.24
N ARG A 189 10.39 17.66 -2.22
CA ARG A 189 11.24 18.86 -2.37
C ARG A 189 12.56 18.58 -3.08
N LEU A 190 13.21 17.46 -2.76
CA LEU A 190 14.46 17.05 -3.38
C LEU A 190 14.26 16.72 -4.87
N LEU A 191 13.20 15.97 -5.20
CA LEU A 191 12.87 15.64 -6.59
C LEU A 191 12.48 16.88 -7.40
N GLU A 192 11.75 17.82 -6.80
CA GLU A 192 11.45 19.11 -7.45
C GLU A 192 12.70 19.93 -7.76
N GLY A 193 13.73 19.87 -6.92
CA GLY A 193 15.00 20.56 -7.18
C GLY A 193 15.85 19.88 -8.26
N TRP A 194 15.76 18.55 -8.36
CA TRP A 194 16.60 17.75 -9.26
C TRP A 194 16.02 17.59 -10.67
N MET A 195 14.70 17.69 -10.83
CA MET A 195 13.99 17.43 -12.10
C MET A 195 13.44 18.71 -12.78
N ARG A 196 13.89 19.90 -12.36
CA ARG A 196 13.69 21.16 -13.11
C ARG A 196 14.73 21.29 -14.20
#